data_AF-A0AAU9JUA7-F1
#
_entry.id   AF-A0AAU9JUA7-F1
#
_cell.length_a   1.000
_cell.length_b   1.000
_cell.length_c   1.000
_cell.angle_alpha   90.00
_cell.angle_beta   90.00
_cell.angle_gamma   90.00
#
_symmetry.space_group_name_H-M   'P 1'
#
loop_
_entity.id
_entity.type
_entity.pdbx_description
1 polymer ?
#
loop_
_entity_poly.entity_id
_entity_poly.type
_entity_poly.pdbx_seq_one_letter_code
_entity_poly.pdbx_strand_id
1 'polypeptide(L)'
;MVFNTDGICSCKTNELTYNTTTHTCNCPYGEYPDQQTGLCSPCQDTCADCVSYNICLSCIDNSILYNTGKGNCICQDGSKVYNNVSKSCVPCPNGNYPSFGVCYPCGSGCNSCSYYNECNQCYTGMHLSSDNTGCICNNAYTLFNPVTNTCEDCDPAQPACDGNCLEGCKICTSPGTCQTCYDAENMVSKNGECSCINTDQKYSFTKRKCVDNSSAQELALVWVLALYAAI
;
A
#
# COMPACT_ATOMS: atom_id res chain seq x y z
N MET A 1 -31.59 -0.19 -42.24
CA MET A 1 -31.70 0.82 -43.30
C MET A 1 -33.15 0.94 -43.70
N VAL A 2 -33.59 2.14 -44.04
CA VAL A 2 -34.94 2.44 -44.54
C VAL A 2 -34.76 3.23 -45.84
N PHE A 3 -35.56 2.90 -46.85
CA PHE A 3 -35.68 3.71 -48.06
C PHE A 3 -36.68 4.82 -47.77
N ASN A 4 -36.23 6.07 -47.75
CA ASN A 4 -37.14 7.19 -47.64
C ASN A 4 -37.87 7.42 -48.97
N THR A 5 -39.00 8.09 -48.91
CA THR A 5 -39.84 8.44 -50.08
C THR A 5 -39.11 9.28 -51.12
N ASP A 6 -37.98 9.89 -50.75
CA ASP A 6 -37.12 10.67 -51.64
C ASP A 6 -36.04 9.82 -52.34
N GLY A 7 -36.07 8.50 -52.19
CA GLY A 7 -35.09 7.58 -52.78
C GLY A 7 -33.74 7.54 -52.07
N ILE A 8 -33.64 8.18 -50.91
CA ILE A 8 -32.41 8.25 -50.10
C ILE A 8 -32.42 7.13 -49.05
N CYS A 9 -31.34 6.35 -48.99
CA CYS A 9 -31.11 5.37 -47.91
C CYS A 9 -30.76 6.11 -46.62
N SER A 10 -31.52 5.85 -45.55
CA SER A 10 -31.19 6.33 -44.21
C SER A 10 -31.08 5.18 -43.21
N CYS A 11 -30.46 5.46 -42.08
CA CYS A 11 -30.44 4.51 -40.97
C CYS A 11 -31.82 4.37 -40.34
N LYS A 12 -32.11 3.19 -39.79
CA LYS A 12 -33.42 2.89 -39.18
C LYS A 12 -33.61 3.65 -37.87
N THR A 13 -32.50 4.02 -37.24
CA THR A 13 -32.43 4.85 -36.04
C THR A 13 -31.69 6.14 -36.37
N ASN A 14 -32.12 7.25 -35.77
CA ASN A 14 -31.55 8.58 -36.00
C ASN A 14 -30.18 8.76 -35.33
N GLU A 15 -29.77 7.84 -34.46
CA GLU A 15 -28.48 7.86 -33.76
C GLU A 15 -27.33 7.30 -34.60
N LEU A 16 -27.64 6.60 -35.70
CA LEU A 16 -26.65 6.06 -36.61
C LEU A 16 -26.41 7.03 -37.77
N THR A 17 -25.14 7.24 -38.11
CA THR A 17 -24.74 8.00 -39.28
C THR A 17 -24.64 7.06 -40.48
N TYR A 18 -25.33 7.40 -41.58
CA TYR A 18 -25.22 6.65 -42.82
C TYR A 18 -23.94 7.02 -43.55
N ASN A 19 -23.07 6.05 -43.74
CA ASN A 19 -21.88 6.18 -44.56
C ASN A 19 -22.24 5.87 -46.02
N THR A 20 -22.23 6.90 -46.86
CA THR A 20 -22.58 6.79 -48.29
C THR A 20 -21.57 6.00 -49.11
N THR A 21 -20.33 5.85 -48.62
CA THR A 21 -19.25 5.13 -49.31
C THR A 21 -19.32 3.63 -49.05
N THR A 22 -19.61 3.23 -47.81
CA THR A 22 -19.71 1.80 -47.44
C THR A 22 -21.15 1.28 -47.50
N HIS A 23 -22.13 2.17 -47.67
CA HIS A 23 -23.56 1.87 -47.54
C HIS A 23 -23.92 1.23 -46.19
N THR A 24 -23.21 1.61 -45.12
CA THR A 24 -23.45 1.11 -43.76
C THR A 24 -23.94 2.21 -42.82
N CYS A 25 -24.59 1.80 -41.73
CA CYS A 25 -25.00 2.67 -40.64
C CYS A 25 -24.04 2.47 -39.48
N ASN A 26 -23.27 3.50 -39.15
CA ASN A 26 -22.24 3.44 -38.12
C ASN A 26 -22.57 4.42 -37.00
N CYS A 27 -22.19 4.09 -35.77
CA CYS A 27 -22.23 5.05 -34.67
C CYS A 27 -21.22 6.18 -34.91
N PRO A 28 -21.47 7.37 -34.35
CA PRO A 28 -20.50 8.45 -34.38
C PRO A 28 -19.19 8.05 -33.69
N TYR A 29 -18.13 8.81 -33.94
CA TYR A 29 -16.81 8.57 -33.35
C TYR A 29 -16.88 8.57 -31.81
N GLY A 30 -16.26 7.58 -31.17
CA GLY A 30 -16.32 7.36 -29.72
C GLY A 30 -17.51 6.53 -29.23
N GLU A 31 -18.32 5.97 -30.15
CA GLU A 31 -19.46 5.12 -29.83
C GLU A 31 -19.46 3.82 -30.65
N TYR A 32 -20.12 2.79 -30.13
CA TYR A 32 -20.30 1.50 -30.80
C TYR A 32 -21.77 1.07 -30.81
N PRO A 33 -22.21 0.27 -31.79
CA PRO A 33 -23.58 -0.22 -31.84
C PRO A 33 -23.82 -1.29 -30.77
N ASP A 34 -24.69 -0.98 -29.82
CA ASP A 34 -25.11 -1.89 -28.75
C ASP A 34 -26.11 -2.92 -29.29
N GLN A 35 -25.73 -4.20 -29.20
CA GLN A 35 -26.54 -5.32 -29.71
C GLN A 35 -27.83 -5.54 -28.91
N GLN A 36 -27.91 -5.06 -27.66
CA GLN A 36 -29.08 -5.23 -26.80
C GLN A 36 -30.14 -4.17 -27.07
N THR A 37 -29.72 -2.92 -27.23
CA THR A 37 -30.62 -1.78 -27.40
C THR A 37 -30.84 -1.43 -28.88
N GLY A 38 -29.91 -1.82 -29.76
CA GLY A 38 -29.88 -1.39 -31.16
C GLY A 38 -29.53 0.10 -31.33
N LEU A 39 -29.08 0.75 -30.26
CA LEU A 39 -28.68 2.14 -30.17
C LEU A 39 -27.15 2.25 -30.09
N CYS A 40 -26.63 3.47 -30.15
CA CYS A 40 -25.20 3.70 -29.95
C CYS A 40 -24.88 3.87 -28.46
N SER A 41 -23.84 3.16 -28.01
CA SER A 41 -23.34 3.22 -26.64
C SER A 41 -21.91 3.79 -26.65
N PRO A 42 -21.53 4.60 -25.66
CA PRO A 42 -20.20 5.19 -25.60
C PRO A 42 -19.12 4.12 -25.38
N CYS A 43 -17.99 4.30 -26.05
CA CYS A 43 -16.79 3.54 -25.77
C CYS A 43 -16.27 3.80 -24.34
N GLN A 44 -15.42 2.90 -23.82
CA GLN A 44 -14.62 3.24 -22.65
C GLN A 44 -13.81 4.51 -22.91
N ASP A 45 -13.67 5.35 -21.88
CA ASP A 45 -13.08 6.69 -21.96
C ASP A 45 -11.68 6.77 -22.62
N THR A 46 -10.93 5.67 -22.63
CA THR A 46 -9.59 5.57 -23.23
C THR A 46 -9.60 5.26 -24.73
N CYS A 47 -10.73 4.81 -25.28
CA CYS A 47 -10.87 4.48 -26.69
C CYS A 47 -11.24 5.73 -27.49
N ALA A 48 -10.53 5.93 -28.60
CA ALA A 48 -10.94 6.85 -29.65
C ALA A 48 -12.09 6.25 -30.48
N ASP A 49 -11.99 4.95 -30.75
CA ASP A 49 -12.97 4.17 -31.49
C ASP A 49 -13.00 2.74 -30.91
N CYS A 50 -14.14 2.07 -30.95
CA CYS A 50 -14.32 0.76 -30.32
C CYS A 50 -15.39 -0.11 -31.02
N VAL A 51 -15.27 -1.44 -30.85
CA VAL A 51 -16.31 -2.40 -31.29
C VAL A 51 -17.23 -2.84 -30.16
N SER A 52 -16.81 -2.61 -28.91
CA SER A 52 -17.60 -2.81 -27.70
C SER A 52 -17.02 -1.93 -26.59
N TYR A 53 -17.73 -1.81 -25.47
CA TYR A 53 -17.29 -0.99 -24.33
C TYR A 53 -15.82 -1.25 -23.93
N ASN A 54 -15.37 -2.51 -23.93
CA ASN A 54 -14.01 -2.89 -23.51
C ASN A 54 -13.06 -3.25 -24.67
N ILE A 55 -13.42 -3.00 -25.93
CA ILE A 55 -12.58 -3.38 -27.08
C ILE A 55 -12.40 -2.18 -28.00
N CYS A 56 -11.31 -1.44 -27.80
CA CYS A 56 -10.92 -0.31 -28.64
C CYS A 56 -10.36 -0.80 -29.99
N LEU A 57 -10.71 -0.09 -31.07
CA LEU A 57 -10.07 -0.16 -32.39
C LEU A 57 -8.91 0.84 -32.50
N SER A 58 -9.05 1.97 -31.83
CA SER A 58 -8.01 2.99 -31.73
C SER A 58 -8.07 3.66 -30.37
N CYS A 59 -6.93 4.22 -29.96
CA CYS A 59 -6.82 4.96 -28.71
C CYS A 59 -6.77 6.46 -29.01
N ILE A 60 -7.28 7.24 -28.05
CA ILE A 60 -7.06 8.68 -28.02
C ILE A 60 -5.56 9.03 -27.92
N ASP A 61 -5.20 10.26 -28.27
CA ASP A 61 -3.82 10.71 -28.36
C ASP A 61 -2.96 10.37 -27.13
N ASN A 62 -1.72 9.92 -27.38
CA ASN A 62 -0.73 9.46 -26.39
C ASN A 62 -1.09 8.14 -25.66
N SER A 63 -2.07 7.40 -26.16
CA SER A 63 -2.40 6.04 -25.71
C SER A 63 -2.12 5.00 -26.80
N ILE A 64 -1.81 3.78 -26.40
CA ILE A 64 -1.53 2.63 -27.29
C ILE A 64 -2.46 1.47 -26.95
N LEU A 65 -2.74 0.64 -27.96
CA LEU A 65 -3.45 -0.62 -27.79
C LEU A 65 -2.59 -1.61 -27.01
N TYR A 66 -3.07 -1.99 -25.83
CA TYR A 66 -2.53 -3.03 -25.00
C TYR A 66 -3.42 -4.28 -25.10
N ASN A 67 -2.78 -5.44 -25.25
CA ASN A 67 -3.43 -6.75 -25.41
C ASN A 67 -4.28 -6.85 -26.70
N THR A 68 -3.64 -7.36 -27.76
CA THR A 68 -4.17 -7.51 -29.13
C THR A 68 -5.45 -8.36 -29.26
N GLY A 69 -5.92 -9.02 -28.19
CA GLY A 69 -7.18 -9.79 -28.19
C GLY A 69 -8.35 -9.14 -27.44
N LYS A 70 -8.10 -8.10 -26.64
CA LYS A 70 -9.15 -7.34 -25.92
C LYS A 70 -9.11 -5.84 -26.17
N GLY A 71 -8.03 -5.30 -26.75
CA GLY A 71 -8.00 -3.93 -27.26
C GLY A 71 -8.19 -2.85 -26.19
N ASN A 72 -7.57 -2.99 -25.02
CA ASN A 72 -7.62 -1.91 -24.02
C ASN A 72 -6.56 -0.87 -24.33
N CYS A 73 -6.88 0.41 -24.18
CA CYS A 73 -5.91 1.49 -24.37
C CYS A 73 -5.18 1.81 -23.07
N ILE A 74 -3.85 1.90 -23.12
CA ILE A 74 -3.00 2.37 -22.01
C ILE A 74 -2.15 3.54 -22.47
N CYS A 75 -1.66 4.38 -21.56
CA CYS A 75 -0.74 5.45 -21.91
C CYS A 75 0.58 4.91 -22.46
N GLN A 76 1.07 5.51 -23.55
CA GLN A 76 2.20 5.01 -24.36
C GLN A 76 3.49 4.81 -23.56
N ASP A 77 3.77 5.69 -22.61
CA ASP A 77 5.01 5.68 -21.81
C ASP A 77 4.97 4.67 -20.66
N GLY A 78 3.82 4.03 -20.38
CA GLY A 78 3.63 3.14 -19.22
C GLY A 78 3.77 3.82 -17.85
N SER A 79 4.36 5.02 -17.80
CA SER A 79 4.62 5.89 -16.65
C SER A 79 3.42 6.75 -16.23
N LYS A 80 2.29 6.59 -16.92
CA LYS A 80 1.08 7.39 -16.73
C LYS A 80 -0.15 6.52 -16.78
N VAL A 81 -1.22 7.01 -16.17
CA VAL A 81 -2.55 6.43 -16.26
C VAL A 81 -3.48 7.42 -16.95
N TYR A 82 -4.50 6.90 -17.60
CA TYR A 82 -5.48 7.76 -18.22
C TYR A 82 -6.44 8.32 -17.17
N ASN A 83 -6.67 9.63 -17.22
CA ASN A 83 -7.61 10.31 -16.34
C ASN A 83 -8.84 10.74 -17.14
N ASN A 84 -10.00 10.18 -16.78
CA ASN A 84 -11.27 10.43 -17.47
C ASN A 84 -11.81 11.86 -17.28
N VAL A 85 -11.36 12.58 -16.24
CA VAL A 85 -11.75 13.96 -15.97
C VAL A 85 -10.95 14.93 -16.84
N SER A 86 -9.63 14.79 -16.88
CA SER A 86 -8.76 15.65 -17.71
C SER A 86 -8.64 15.18 -19.17
N LYS A 87 -9.22 14.01 -19.49
CA LYS A 87 -9.15 13.33 -20.78
C LYS A 87 -7.71 13.19 -21.29
N SER A 88 -6.77 12.90 -20.39
CA SER A 88 -5.35 12.86 -20.70
C SER A 88 -4.57 11.86 -19.85
N CYS A 89 -3.39 11.46 -20.34
CA CYS A 89 -2.44 10.64 -19.59
C CYS A 89 -1.72 11.49 -18.54
N VAL A 90 -1.92 11.14 -17.27
CA VAL A 90 -1.34 11.86 -16.12
C VAL A 90 -0.47 10.92 -15.28
N PRO A 91 0.56 11.45 -14.59
CA PRO A 91 1.32 10.66 -13.62
C PRO A 91 0.40 10.14 -12.50
N CYS A 92 0.77 8.99 -11.92
CA CYS A 92 0.14 8.56 -10.68
C CYS A 92 0.42 9.58 -9.55
N PRO A 93 -0.51 9.74 -8.60
CA PRO A 93 -0.26 10.55 -7.42
C PRO A 93 0.91 9.99 -6.62
N ASN A 94 1.56 10.83 -5.82
CA ASN A 94 2.63 10.40 -4.91
C ASN A 94 2.20 9.19 -4.06
N GLY A 95 3.17 8.33 -3.77
CA GLY A 95 2.95 7.04 -3.11
C GLY A 95 2.37 5.95 -4.03
N ASN A 96 2.26 6.20 -5.34
CA ASN A 96 1.82 5.21 -6.31
C ASN A 96 2.72 5.16 -7.55
N TYR A 97 2.79 3.99 -8.18
CA TYR A 97 3.42 3.78 -9.47
C TYR A 97 2.41 3.24 -10.50
N PRO A 98 2.57 3.58 -11.78
CA PRO A 98 1.70 3.11 -12.84
C PRO A 98 2.08 1.68 -13.27
N SER A 99 1.08 0.82 -13.44
CA SER A 99 1.25 -0.50 -14.05
C SER A 99 -0.03 -0.87 -14.79
N PHE A 100 0.11 -1.27 -16.05
CA PHE A 100 -1.03 -1.66 -16.91
C PHE A 100 -2.20 -0.66 -16.94
N GLY A 101 -1.91 0.65 -16.93
CA GLY A 101 -2.92 1.72 -16.97
C GLY A 101 -3.63 1.99 -15.63
N VAL A 102 -3.16 1.39 -14.53
CA VAL A 102 -3.69 1.57 -13.18
C VAL A 102 -2.57 2.03 -12.24
N CYS A 103 -2.90 2.84 -11.24
CA CYS A 103 -1.95 3.22 -10.18
C CYS A 103 -1.98 2.20 -9.06
N TYR A 104 -0.82 1.67 -8.71
CA TYR A 104 -0.62 0.75 -7.60
C TYR A 104 0.18 1.45 -6.50
N PRO A 105 -0.09 1.15 -5.21
CA PRO A 105 0.64 1.76 -4.12
C PRO A 105 2.10 1.32 -4.13
N CYS A 106 2.99 2.25 -3.81
CA CYS A 106 4.38 1.96 -3.52
C CYS A 106 4.52 1.15 -2.22
N GLY A 107 5.70 0.55 -2.03
CA GLY A 107 6.08 -0.05 -0.75
C GLY A 107 6.04 0.97 0.41
N SER A 108 5.96 0.44 1.62
CA SER A 108 5.84 1.24 2.85
C SER A 108 6.92 2.32 2.95
N GLY A 109 6.53 3.54 3.34
CA GLY A 109 7.43 4.67 3.51
C GLY A 109 7.89 5.37 2.22
N CYS A 110 7.44 4.88 1.06
CA CYS A 110 7.89 5.38 -0.22
C CYS A 110 6.94 6.47 -0.78
N ASN A 111 7.50 7.64 -1.09
CA ASN A 111 6.79 8.76 -1.71
C ASN A 111 6.77 8.67 -3.25
N SER A 112 7.76 8.04 -3.87
CA SER A 112 7.75 7.71 -5.29
C SER A 112 8.55 6.45 -5.58
N CYS A 113 8.02 5.59 -6.46
CA CYS A 113 8.63 4.31 -6.79
C CYS A 113 8.45 3.97 -8.28
N SER A 114 9.34 3.12 -8.80
CA SER A 114 9.22 2.55 -10.15
C SER A 114 8.38 1.26 -10.14
N TYR A 115 8.50 0.50 -9.05
CA TYR A 115 7.72 -0.70 -8.74
C TYR A 115 7.50 -0.79 -7.24
N TYR A 116 6.65 -1.74 -6.81
CA TYR A 116 6.34 -1.95 -5.39
C TYR A 116 7.58 -2.01 -4.47
N ASN A 117 8.67 -2.66 -4.92
CA ASN A 117 9.94 -2.80 -4.17
C ASN A 117 11.09 -1.95 -4.74
N GLU A 118 10.82 -0.92 -5.53
CA GLU A 118 11.85 -0.05 -6.09
C GLU A 118 11.53 1.41 -5.74
N CYS A 119 11.88 1.79 -4.52
CA CYS A 119 11.64 3.14 -4.07
C CYS A 119 12.69 4.11 -4.66
N ASN A 120 12.23 5.22 -5.23
CA ASN A 120 13.07 6.29 -5.76
C ASN A 120 13.21 7.42 -4.73
N GLN A 121 12.16 7.67 -3.96
CA GLN A 121 12.12 8.72 -2.96
C GLN A 121 11.28 8.32 -1.76
N CYS A 122 11.84 8.48 -0.56
CA CYS A 122 11.12 8.27 0.68
C CYS A 122 10.34 9.52 1.13
N TYR A 123 9.34 9.32 2.00
CA TYR A 123 8.73 10.44 2.72
C TYR A 123 9.74 11.16 3.61
N THR A 124 9.44 12.42 3.97
CA THR A 124 10.30 13.22 4.83
C THR A 124 10.56 12.52 6.18
N GLY A 125 11.82 12.49 6.61
CA GLY A 125 12.23 11.79 7.84
C GLY A 125 12.62 10.33 7.63
N MET A 126 12.66 9.85 6.39
CA MET A 126 13.07 8.49 6.01
C MET A 126 14.25 8.50 5.03
N HIS A 127 14.94 7.35 4.91
CA HIS A 127 15.98 7.08 3.93
C HIS A 127 15.78 5.70 3.30
N LEU A 128 16.36 5.51 2.12
CA LEU A 128 16.35 4.23 1.41
C LEU A 128 17.07 3.16 2.23
N SER A 129 16.45 1.99 2.34
CA SER A 129 17.09 0.82 2.95
C SER A 129 18.31 0.39 2.12
N SER A 130 19.26 -0.29 2.75
CA SER A 130 20.51 -0.71 2.10
C SER A 130 20.32 -1.67 0.91
N ASP A 131 19.19 -2.37 0.87
CA ASP A 131 18.79 -3.27 -0.23
C ASP A 131 17.90 -2.56 -1.28
N ASN A 132 17.64 -1.25 -1.12
CA ASN A 132 16.85 -0.42 -2.03
C ASN A 132 15.40 -0.90 -2.24
N THR A 133 14.91 -1.77 -1.35
CA THR A 133 13.56 -2.37 -1.44
C THR A 133 12.48 -1.52 -0.76
N GLY A 134 12.87 -0.57 0.08
CA GLY A 134 11.93 0.28 0.80
C GLY A 134 12.59 1.45 1.53
N CYS A 135 11.78 2.11 2.35
CA CYS A 135 12.21 3.25 3.15
C CYS A 135 12.13 2.92 4.62
N ILE A 136 13.14 3.35 5.36
CA ILE A 136 13.22 3.23 6.82
C ILE A 136 13.36 4.60 7.44
N CYS A 137 12.80 4.77 8.65
CA CYS A 137 12.91 6.03 9.36
C CYS A 137 14.37 6.37 9.68
N ASN A 138 14.73 7.65 9.54
CA ASN A 138 16.08 8.14 9.85
C ASN A 138 16.43 7.98 11.31
N ASN A 139 15.41 7.95 12.17
CA ASN A 139 15.55 7.71 13.59
C ASN A 139 15.14 6.27 13.92
N ALA A 140 16.05 5.53 14.54
CA ALA A 140 15.81 4.17 15.02
C ALA A 140 14.68 4.06 16.05
N TYR A 141 14.21 5.19 16.60
CA TYR A 141 13.15 5.28 17.61
C TYR A 141 11.76 5.62 17.06
N THR A 142 11.65 5.74 15.73
CA THR A 142 10.39 6.08 15.06
C THR A 142 9.96 4.97 14.12
N LEU A 143 8.66 4.65 14.13
CA LEU A 143 8.05 3.73 13.18
C LEU A 143 7.30 4.52 12.10
N PHE A 144 7.26 3.97 10.90
CA PHE A 144 6.47 4.55 9.82
C PHE A 144 4.98 4.34 10.10
N ASN A 145 4.21 5.42 10.17
CA ASN A 145 2.76 5.39 10.22
C ASN A 145 2.22 5.54 8.77
N PRO A 146 1.60 4.49 8.20
CA PRO A 146 1.08 4.52 6.82
C PRO A 146 -0.17 5.38 6.65
N VAL A 147 -0.83 5.80 7.74
CA VAL A 147 -2.00 6.69 7.69
C VAL A 147 -1.57 8.14 7.51
N THR A 148 -0.53 8.55 8.23
CA THR A 148 0.00 9.92 8.22
C THR A 148 1.17 10.10 7.26
N ASN A 149 1.73 9.01 6.74
CA ASN A 149 2.95 8.97 5.92
C ASN A 149 4.16 9.63 6.61
N THR A 150 4.23 9.52 7.94
CA THR A 150 5.30 10.10 8.75
C THR A 150 5.93 9.07 9.68
N CYS A 151 7.18 9.34 10.06
CA CYS A 151 7.82 8.65 11.17
C CYS A 151 7.29 9.21 12.48
N GLU A 152 6.64 8.36 13.26
CA GLU A 152 6.10 8.70 14.58
C GLU A 152 6.91 7.99 15.65
N ASP A 153 7.06 8.63 16.80
CA ASP A 153 7.73 8.01 17.94
C ASP A 153 7.01 6.71 18.30
N CYS A 154 7.81 5.68 18.52
CA CYS A 154 7.32 4.39 18.99
C CYS A 154 6.43 4.55 20.23
N ASP A 155 5.14 4.17 20.12
CA ASP A 155 4.33 3.95 21.32
C ASP A 155 4.91 2.73 22.06
N PRO A 156 5.42 2.89 23.28
CA PRO A 156 6.03 1.80 24.06
C PRO A 156 5.05 0.65 24.37
N ALA A 157 3.75 0.80 24.10
CA ALA A 157 2.79 -0.30 24.17
C ALA A 157 2.90 -1.29 23.00
N GLN A 158 3.45 -0.90 21.84
CA GLN A 158 3.45 -1.71 20.62
C GLN A 158 4.65 -2.68 20.54
N PRO A 159 4.45 -3.96 20.15
CA PRO A 159 5.54 -4.96 20.06
C PRO A 159 6.57 -4.71 18.95
N ALA A 160 6.27 -3.83 17.99
CA ALA A 160 7.10 -3.65 16.79
C ALA A 160 8.34 -2.74 17.01
N CYS A 161 8.53 -2.21 18.22
CA CYS A 161 9.62 -1.29 18.57
C CYS A 161 10.90 -1.98 19.08
N ASP A 162 11.01 -3.30 18.94
CA ASP A 162 12.13 -4.11 19.47
C ASP A 162 13.43 -4.03 18.63
N GLY A 163 13.57 -3.02 17.76
CA GLY A 163 14.66 -2.97 16.78
C GLY A 163 16.05 -2.62 17.32
N ASN A 164 16.19 -1.82 18.39
CA ASN A 164 17.50 -1.31 18.85
C ASN A 164 17.61 -0.95 20.35
N CYS A 165 16.55 -1.18 21.13
CA CYS A 165 16.55 -0.97 22.58
C CYS A 165 16.77 -2.30 23.29
N LEU A 166 17.61 -2.31 24.33
CA LEU A 166 17.77 -3.48 25.20
C LEU A 166 16.42 -3.83 25.86
N GLU A 167 16.18 -5.13 26.10
CA GLU A 167 14.95 -5.58 26.77
C GLU A 167 14.73 -4.80 28.08
N GLY A 168 13.50 -4.36 28.33
CA GLY A 168 13.13 -3.64 29.56
C GLY A 168 13.32 -2.12 29.49
N CYS A 169 13.82 -1.59 28.38
CA CYS A 169 13.96 -0.16 28.17
C CYS A 169 12.73 0.49 27.50
N LYS A 170 12.18 1.53 28.13
CA LYS A 170 11.06 2.36 27.63
C LYS A 170 11.52 3.52 26.75
N ILE A 171 12.64 4.16 27.09
CA ILE A 171 13.24 5.27 26.32
C ILE A 171 14.74 5.03 26.23
N CYS A 172 15.32 5.02 25.03
CA CYS A 172 16.77 4.88 24.79
C CYS A 172 17.37 6.20 24.29
N THR A 173 18.64 6.45 24.59
CA THR A 173 19.42 7.60 24.08
C THR A 173 20.31 7.23 22.89
N SER A 174 20.77 5.99 22.81
CA SER A 174 21.52 5.41 21.68
C SER A 174 21.20 3.91 21.57
N PRO A 175 21.49 3.24 20.43
CA PRO A 175 21.40 1.78 20.34
C PRO A 175 22.17 1.14 21.50
N GLY A 176 21.50 0.29 22.29
CA GLY A 176 22.10 -0.34 23.47
C GLY A 176 22.21 0.53 24.73
N THR A 177 21.72 1.78 24.73
CA THR A 177 21.74 2.66 25.92
C THR A 177 20.34 3.13 26.30
N CYS A 178 19.87 2.65 27.44
CA CYS A 178 18.59 2.98 28.02
C CYS A 178 18.62 4.24 28.89
N GLN A 179 17.69 5.15 28.66
CA GLN A 179 17.45 6.35 29.47
C GLN A 179 16.36 6.12 30.52
N THR A 180 15.27 5.44 30.17
CA THR A 180 14.14 5.19 31.08
C THR A 180 13.65 3.75 30.94
N CYS A 181 13.43 3.07 32.06
CA CYS A 181 12.92 1.70 32.09
C CYS A 181 11.39 1.65 32.07
N TYR A 182 10.80 0.52 31.65
CA TYR A 182 9.34 0.34 31.60
C TYR A 182 8.66 0.48 32.97
N ASP A 183 9.31 -0.03 34.01
CA ASP A 183 8.85 0.04 35.39
C ASP A 183 9.79 0.94 36.19
N ALA A 184 9.60 2.26 36.11
CA ALA A 184 10.47 3.23 36.76
C ALA A 184 10.39 3.19 38.30
N GLU A 185 9.40 2.51 38.87
CA GLU A 185 9.26 2.32 40.32
C GLU A 185 10.17 1.19 40.82
N ASN A 186 10.36 0.16 40.02
CA ASN A 186 11.12 -1.04 40.39
C ASN A 186 12.39 -1.26 39.55
N MET A 187 12.69 -0.40 38.58
CA MET A 187 13.86 -0.49 37.70
C MET A 187 14.62 0.83 37.65
N VAL A 188 15.94 0.73 37.57
CA VAL A 188 16.86 1.84 37.38
C VAL A 188 17.67 1.61 36.11
N SER A 189 17.85 2.67 35.31
CA SER A 189 18.85 2.65 34.25
C SER A 189 20.23 2.85 34.87
N LYS A 190 21.13 1.89 34.65
CA LYS A 190 22.53 1.96 35.07
C LYS A 190 23.41 1.59 33.89
N ASN A 191 24.35 2.46 33.55
CA ASN A 191 25.26 2.30 32.41
C ASN A 191 24.56 2.03 31.06
N GLY A 192 23.32 2.52 30.88
CA GLY A 192 22.56 2.26 29.66
C GLY A 192 21.80 0.94 29.65
N GLU A 193 21.74 0.22 30.77
CA GLU A 193 20.93 -0.99 30.88
C GLU A 193 19.88 -0.85 31.98
N CYS A 194 18.70 -1.41 31.77
CA CYS A 194 17.67 -1.45 32.79
C CYS A 194 17.89 -2.61 33.74
N SER A 195 18.01 -2.32 35.03
CA SER A 195 18.18 -3.30 36.09
C SER A 195 17.14 -3.07 37.19
N CYS A 196 16.65 -4.13 37.82
CA CYS A 196 15.74 -4.00 38.96
C CYS A 196 16.44 -3.26 40.12
N ILE A 197 15.73 -2.35 40.80
CA ILE A 197 16.22 -1.61 41.97
C ILE A 197 16.29 -2.59 43.14
N ASN A 198 17.42 -3.29 43.21
CA ASN A 198 18.01 -3.92 44.38
C ASN A 198 17.07 -4.26 45.56
N THR A 199 16.69 -5.53 45.72
CA THR A 199 16.65 -6.19 47.04
C THR A 199 16.81 -7.71 46.85
N ASP A 200 17.94 -8.24 47.31
CA ASP A 200 18.22 -9.65 47.63
C ASP A 200 17.95 -10.73 46.56
N GLN A 201 18.69 -10.80 45.45
CA GLN A 201 18.78 -11.95 44.50
C GLN A 201 17.48 -12.63 44.03
N LYS A 202 16.30 -12.13 44.41
CA LYS A 202 15.02 -12.81 44.31
C LYS A 202 14.23 -12.35 43.10
N TYR A 203 14.66 -11.35 42.36
CA TYR A 203 13.89 -10.86 41.21
C TYR A 203 14.49 -11.36 39.89
N SER A 204 13.68 -11.98 39.04
CA SER A 204 14.05 -12.28 37.64
C SER A 204 13.40 -11.29 36.69
N PHE A 205 14.12 -10.97 35.61
CA PHE A 205 13.63 -10.08 34.57
C PHE A 205 12.87 -10.90 33.52
N THR A 206 11.60 -10.56 33.26
CA THR A 206 10.84 -11.15 32.16
C THR A 206 10.20 -10.04 31.31
N LYS A 207 10.80 -9.78 30.14
CA LYS A 207 10.37 -8.90 29.03
C LYS A 207 10.02 -7.44 29.34
N ARG A 208 9.27 -7.11 30.40
CA ARG A 208 8.82 -5.73 30.73
C ARG A 208 8.65 -5.42 32.24
N LYS A 209 8.87 -6.38 33.16
CA LYS A 209 8.72 -6.18 34.61
C LYS A 209 9.73 -7.00 35.42
N CYS A 210 10.01 -6.55 36.63
CA CYS A 210 10.70 -7.33 37.66
C CYS A 210 9.70 -8.28 38.32
N VAL A 211 10.00 -9.58 38.38
CA VAL A 211 9.13 -10.59 38.98
C VAL A 211 9.82 -11.17 40.21
N ASP A 212 9.12 -11.23 41.35
CA ASP A 212 9.63 -11.84 42.57
C ASP A 212 9.61 -13.38 42.48
N ASN A 213 10.80 -14.00 42.47
CA ASN A 213 11.04 -15.44 42.50
C ASN A 213 10.79 -16.06 43.90
N SER A 214 10.47 -15.27 44.93
CA SER A 214 10.14 -15.78 46.26
C SER A 214 9.00 -16.81 46.24
N SER A 215 8.07 -16.66 45.30
CA SER A 215 6.93 -17.57 45.10
C SER A 215 7.29 -18.93 44.46
N ALA A 216 8.42 -19.03 43.75
CA ALA A 216 8.86 -20.28 43.13
C ALA A 216 9.65 -21.18 44.12
N GLN A 217 10.36 -20.58 45.08
CA GLN A 217 11.11 -21.33 46.09
C GLN A 217 10.22 -21.87 47.23
N GLU A 218 9.12 -21.19 47.58
CA GLU A 218 8.18 -21.71 48.58
C GLU A 218 7.47 -22.99 48.11
N LEU A 219 7.14 -23.10 46.82
CA LEU A 219 6.57 -24.33 46.26
C LEU A 219 7.56 -25.50 46.36
N ALA A 220 8.85 -25.30 46.09
CA ALA A 220 9.85 -26.34 46.19
C ALA A 220 10.03 -26.85 47.64
N LEU A 221 9.96 -25.98 48.65
CA LEU A 221 10.03 -26.40 50.05
C LEU A 221 8.77 -27.15 50.52
N VAL A 222 7.58 -26.77 50.03
CA VAL A 222 6.32 -27.47 50.35
C VAL A 222 6.34 -28.91 49.80
N TRP A 223 6.89 -29.14 48.60
CA TRP A 223 7.05 -30.50 48.05
C TRP A 223 8.06 -31.36 48.83
N VAL A 224 9.18 -30.76 49.28
CA VAL A 224 10.19 -31.48 50.07
C VAL A 224 9.68 -31.85 51.47
N LEU A 225 8.91 -30.96 52.12
CA LEU A 225 8.27 -31.24 53.41
C LEU A 225 7.12 -32.25 53.29
N ALA A 226 6.35 -32.23 52.19
CA ALA A 226 5.32 -33.22 51.92
C ALA A 226 5.88 -34.62 51.66
N LEU A 227 7.06 -34.72 51.02
CA LEU A 227 7.78 -35.99 50.83
C LEU A 227 8.36 -36.55 52.15
N TYR A 228 8.79 -35.68 53.07
CA TYR A 228 9.30 -36.12 54.38
C TYR A 228 8.20 -36.57 55.35
N ALA A 229 6.96 -36.08 55.19
CA ALA A 229 5.82 -36.50 56.00
C ALA A 229 5.15 -37.80 55.50
N ALA A 230 5.60 -38.35 54.35
CA ALA A 230 5.07 -39.56 53.74
C ALA A 230 6.00 -40.80 53.90
N ILE A 231 7.08 -40.67 54.68
CA ILE A 231 8.01 -41.73 55.09
C ILE A 231 7.82 -41.96 56.59
#